data_AF-A0A0S6WAM3-F1
#
_entry.id   AF-A0A0S6WAM3-F1
#
_cell.length_a   1.000
_cell.length_b   1.000
_cell.length_c   1.000
_cell.angle_alpha   90.00
_cell.angle_beta   90.00
_cell.angle_gamma   90.00
#
_symmetry.space_group_name_H-M   'P 1'
#
loop_
_entity.id
_entity.type
_entity.pdbx_description
1 polymer ?
#
loop_
_entity_poly.entity_id
_entity_poly.type
_entity_poly.pdbx_seq_one_letter_code
_entity_poly.pdbx_strand_id
1 'polypeptide(L)'
;MDPYANKMFSKDPYYKKIDLVSHVVAILDATVEKRGLEIIQPPTRVVNKDEVHELILTDQTTLSEDRRVDRIAYLAFVCFENSGVLQRGDKLIFGDVEIGTILGFDEAHLPNHQNIVLHTNNLQTGREWGLNLHAQLVFHKPE
;
A
#
# COMPACT_ATOMS: atom_id res chain seq x y z
N MET A 1 -2.38 19.93 -15.68
CA MET A 1 -2.66 20.48 -14.34
C MET A 1 -3.16 19.32 -13.49
N ASP A 2 -2.52 19.03 -12.34
CA ASP A 2 -2.92 17.92 -11.47
C ASP A 2 -4.16 18.31 -10.64
N PRO A 3 -5.31 17.62 -10.80
CA PRO A 3 -6.54 17.97 -10.09
C PRO A 3 -6.48 17.71 -8.58
N TYR A 4 -5.61 16.81 -8.12
CA TYR A 4 -5.41 16.52 -6.69
C TYR A 4 -4.56 17.59 -6.02
N ALA A 5 -3.49 18.03 -6.68
CA ALA A 5 -2.66 19.15 -6.23
C ALA A 5 -3.47 20.42 -5.99
N ASN A 6 -4.46 20.66 -6.85
CA ASN A 6 -5.27 21.88 -6.86
C ASN A 6 -6.60 21.74 -6.10
N LYS A 7 -6.81 20.63 -5.36
CA LYS A 7 -8.03 20.36 -4.58
C LYS A 7 -9.32 20.58 -5.38
N MET A 8 -9.32 20.16 -6.65
CA MET A 8 -10.42 20.43 -7.57
C MET A 8 -11.68 19.60 -7.29
N PHE A 9 -11.59 18.60 -6.42
CA PHE A 9 -12.72 17.75 -6.02
C PHE A 9 -13.22 18.11 -4.63
N SER A 10 -14.53 18.32 -4.50
CA SER A 10 -15.21 18.56 -3.21
C SER A 10 -15.54 17.27 -2.45
N LYS A 11 -15.40 16.12 -3.11
CA LYS A 11 -15.60 14.77 -2.57
C LYS A 11 -14.66 13.79 -3.27
N ASP A 12 -14.52 12.60 -2.71
CA ASP A 12 -13.79 11.51 -3.37
C ASP A 12 -14.37 11.23 -4.78
N PRO A 13 -13.57 11.35 -5.86
CA PRO A 13 -14.06 11.08 -7.21
C PRO A 13 -14.33 9.58 -7.47
N TYR A 14 -13.82 8.68 -6.62
CA TYR A 14 -14.00 7.23 -6.75
C TYR A 14 -15.22 6.75 -5.97
N TYR A 15 -16.42 6.89 -6.56
CA TYR A 15 -17.69 6.51 -5.92
C TYR A 15 -17.78 5.03 -5.55
N LYS A 16 -17.39 4.13 -6.48
CA LYS A 16 -17.31 2.68 -6.26
C LYS A 16 -16.16 2.12 -7.07
N LYS A 17 -15.56 1.05 -6.54
CA LYS A 17 -14.57 0.23 -7.23
C LYS A 17 -14.64 -1.21 -6.72
N ILE A 18 -14.09 -2.12 -7.49
CA ILE A 18 -13.96 -3.52 -7.08
C ILE A 18 -12.85 -3.66 -6.04
N ASP A 19 -12.92 -4.74 -5.26
CA ASP A 19 -11.79 -5.17 -4.45
C ASP A 19 -10.65 -5.65 -5.36
N LEU A 20 -9.42 -5.40 -4.92
CA LEU A 20 -8.22 -5.91 -5.56
C LEU A 20 -7.69 -7.08 -4.75
N VAL A 21 -7.62 -8.24 -5.38
CA VAL A 21 -7.14 -9.48 -4.79
C VAL A 21 -5.70 -9.67 -5.21
N SER A 22 -4.86 -10.08 -4.27
CA SER A 22 -3.47 -10.40 -4.50
C SER A 22 -3.06 -11.61 -3.68
N HIS A 23 -1.95 -12.25 -4.04
CA HIS A 23 -1.35 -13.29 -3.22
C HIS A 23 0.13 -13.04 -2.96
N VAL A 24 0.60 -13.47 -1.80
CA VAL A 24 2.00 -13.33 -1.38
C VAL A 24 2.93 -14.17 -2.27
N VAL A 25 3.92 -13.53 -2.89
CA VAL A 25 4.96 -14.18 -3.70
C VAL A 25 6.35 -14.13 -3.06
N ALA A 26 6.56 -13.24 -2.09
CA ALA A 26 7.72 -13.26 -1.21
C ALA A 26 7.35 -12.68 0.16
N ILE A 27 7.83 -13.30 1.24
CA ILE A 27 7.61 -12.81 2.61
C ILE A 27 8.88 -12.07 3.05
N LEU A 28 8.69 -10.90 3.67
CA LEU A 28 9.80 -10.06 4.13
C LEU A 28 9.87 -10.07 5.67
N ASP A 29 11.08 -10.02 6.21
CA ASP A 29 11.36 -10.09 7.65
C ASP A 29 12.41 -9.05 8.06
N ALA A 30 12.12 -7.77 7.79
CA ALA A 30 13.02 -6.68 8.11
C ALA A 30 12.27 -5.41 8.50
N THR A 31 12.89 -4.64 9.40
CA THR A 31 12.45 -3.29 9.80
C THR A 31 13.58 -2.30 9.55
N VAL A 32 13.22 -1.03 9.29
CA VAL A 32 14.18 0.05 9.04
C VAL A 32 13.67 1.33 9.70
N GLU A 33 14.52 2.01 10.45
CA GLU A 33 14.15 3.22 11.21
C GLU A 33 14.33 4.53 10.41
N LYS A 34 15.13 4.53 9.34
CA LYS A 34 15.49 5.71 8.53
C LYS A 34 15.45 5.39 7.04
N ARG A 35 14.33 4.86 6.56
CA ARG A 35 14.20 4.37 5.17
C ARG A 35 14.14 5.50 4.14
N GLY A 36 13.57 6.65 4.50
CA GLY A 36 13.41 7.80 3.60
C GLY A 36 12.60 7.51 2.34
N LEU A 37 11.47 6.81 2.43
CA LEU A 37 10.52 6.69 1.31
C LEU A 37 9.86 8.05 1.06
N GLU A 38 9.57 8.35 -0.21
CA GLU A 38 8.92 9.61 -0.62
C GLU A 38 7.55 9.31 -1.23
N ILE A 39 6.49 9.64 -0.49
CA ILE A 39 5.13 9.37 -0.97
C ILE A 39 4.76 10.34 -2.09
N ILE A 40 4.50 9.79 -3.28
CA ILE A 40 4.15 10.56 -4.46
C ILE A 40 2.79 11.25 -4.36
N GLN A 41 2.54 12.21 -5.25
CA GLN A 41 1.37 13.09 -5.17
C GLN A 41 0.06 12.42 -5.55
N PRO A 42 -0.04 11.70 -6.67
CA PRO A 42 -1.33 11.15 -7.06
C PRO A 42 -1.77 10.09 -6.04
N PRO A 43 -3.01 10.18 -5.52
CA PRO A 43 -3.48 9.33 -4.42
C PRO A 43 -3.89 7.94 -4.88
N THR A 44 -3.77 7.63 -6.17
CA THR A 44 -4.18 6.37 -6.77
C THR A 44 -3.12 5.78 -7.68
N ARG A 45 -3.19 4.47 -7.86
CA ARG A 45 -2.40 3.72 -8.83
C ARG A 45 -3.28 2.67 -9.50
N VAL A 46 -3.17 2.58 -10.82
CA VAL A 46 -3.73 1.44 -11.55
C VAL A 46 -2.73 0.30 -11.41
N VAL A 47 -3.24 -0.89 -11.10
CA VAL A 47 -2.47 -2.13 -11.14
C VAL A 47 -3.08 -3.04 -12.19
N ASN A 48 -2.23 -3.77 -12.88
CA ASN A 48 -2.66 -4.83 -13.79
C ASN A 48 -2.60 -6.18 -13.09
N LYS A 49 -3.46 -7.09 -13.54
CA LYS A 49 -3.32 -8.51 -13.25
C LYS A 49 -1.89 -8.96 -13.59
N ASP A 50 -1.35 -9.81 -12.73
CA ASP A 50 -0.03 -10.42 -12.77
C ASP A 50 1.15 -9.45 -12.50
N GLU A 51 0.88 -8.18 -12.17
CA GLU A 51 1.92 -7.26 -11.68
C GLU A 51 2.30 -7.56 -10.23
N VAL A 52 3.59 -7.44 -9.94
CA VAL A 52 4.16 -7.67 -8.61
C VAL A 52 4.56 -6.34 -7.96
N HIS A 53 4.13 -6.14 -6.73
CA HIS A 53 4.39 -4.93 -5.94
C HIS A 53 4.86 -5.26 -4.53
N GLU A 54 5.58 -4.32 -3.91
CA GLU A 54 6.09 -4.47 -2.54
C GLU A 54 5.16 -3.77 -1.55
N LEU A 55 4.79 -4.45 -0.48
CA LEU A 55 3.97 -3.94 0.61
C LEU A 55 4.85 -3.55 1.79
N ILE A 56 4.71 -2.30 2.23
CA ILE A 56 5.49 -1.73 3.33
C ILE A 56 4.54 -1.16 4.37
N LEU A 57 4.78 -1.48 5.64
CA LEU A 57 4.04 -0.95 6.78
C LEU A 57 4.80 0.19 7.43
N THR A 58 4.07 1.18 7.93
CA THR A 58 4.58 2.24 8.82
C THR A 58 3.55 2.56 9.89
N ASP A 59 4.00 2.98 11.07
CA ASP A 59 3.13 3.50 12.14
C ASP A 59 3.25 5.03 12.29
N GLN A 60 3.85 5.70 11.30
CA GLN A 60 3.90 7.15 11.24
C GLN A 60 2.50 7.71 10.94
N THR A 61 1.89 8.33 11.95
CA THR A 61 0.53 8.88 11.90
C THR A 61 0.40 10.15 11.05
N THR A 62 1.50 10.86 10.82
CA THR A 62 1.54 12.07 10.00
C THR A 62 2.68 11.99 9.00
N LEU A 63 2.35 12.33 7.75
CA LEU A 63 3.35 12.64 6.75
C LEU A 63 3.83 14.07 7.00
N SER A 64 5.15 14.24 7.06
CA SER A 64 5.77 15.56 7.04
C SER A 64 5.47 16.30 5.72
N GLU A 65 5.79 17.60 5.64
CA GLU A 65 5.54 18.40 4.44
C GLU A 65 6.24 17.83 3.18
N ASP A 66 7.37 17.16 3.37
CA ASP A 66 8.12 16.43 2.34
C ASP A 66 7.50 15.06 1.98
N ARG A 67 6.47 14.63 2.71
CA ARG A 67 5.78 13.34 2.58
C ARG A 67 6.71 12.13 2.77
N ARG A 68 7.67 12.29 3.67
CA ARG A 68 8.67 11.26 3.97
C ARG A 68 8.17 10.21 4.95
N VAL A 69 8.55 8.96 4.72
CA VAL A 69 8.33 7.82 5.63
C VAL A 69 9.67 7.15 5.93
N ASP A 70 10.05 7.11 7.21
CA ASP A 70 11.34 6.61 7.66
C ASP A 70 11.23 5.28 8.39
N ARG A 71 10.34 5.18 9.38
CA ARG A 71 10.18 3.99 10.21
C ARG A 71 9.19 3.02 9.57
N ILE A 72 9.70 1.87 9.15
CA ILE A 72 8.95 0.87 8.39
C ILE A 72 9.19 -0.57 8.85
N ALA A 73 8.24 -1.43 8.52
CA ALA A 73 8.40 -2.87 8.46
C ALA A 73 8.05 -3.36 7.05
N TYR A 74 8.88 -4.24 6.48
CA TYR A 74 8.59 -4.85 5.21
C TYR A 74 7.62 -6.02 5.41
N LEU A 75 6.51 -6.02 4.64
CA LEU A 75 5.48 -7.04 4.76
C LEU A 75 5.72 -8.17 3.75
N ALA A 76 5.54 -7.89 2.47
CA ALA A 76 5.61 -8.92 1.42
C ALA A 76 5.72 -8.30 0.04
N PHE A 77 6.19 -9.09 -0.93
CA PHE A 77 5.81 -8.89 -2.33
C PHE A 77 4.51 -9.63 -2.62
N VAL A 78 3.62 -9.00 -3.37
CA VAL A 78 2.33 -9.58 -3.78
C VAL A 78 2.14 -9.49 -5.28
N CYS A 79 1.48 -10.50 -5.86
CA CYS A 79 1.05 -10.53 -7.25
C CYS A 79 -0.46 -10.29 -7.32
N PHE A 80 -0.90 -9.32 -8.13
CA PHE A 80 -2.33 -9.00 -8.28
C PHE A 80 -3.05 -10.00 -9.17
N GLU A 81 -4.22 -10.45 -8.75
CA GLU A 81 -5.03 -11.44 -9.48
C GLU A 81 -6.03 -10.80 -10.46
N ASN A 82 -6.31 -9.51 -10.27
CA ASN A 82 -7.18 -8.70 -11.10
C ASN A 82 -6.63 -7.28 -11.27
N SER A 83 -6.94 -6.65 -12.40
CA SER A 83 -6.62 -5.23 -12.63
C SER A 83 -7.62 -4.32 -11.93
N GLY A 84 -7.18 -3.13 -11.55
CA GLY A 84 -8.05 -2.15 -10.89
C GLY A 84 -7.31 -0.92 -10.40
N VAL A 85 -7.92 -0.21 -9.45
CA VAL A 85 -7.39 1.06 -8.91
C VAL A 85 -7.19 0.94 -7.42
N LEU A 86 -5.94 1.03 -6.97
CA LEU A 86 -5.58 1.27 -5.58
C LEU A 86 -5.74 2.75 -5.27
N GLN A 87 -6.16 3.06 -4.04
CA GLN A 87 -6.37 4.42 -3.57
C GLN A 87 -5.89 4.56 -2.13
N ARG A 88 -5.29 5.71 -1.82
CA ARG A 88 -5.05 6.14 -0.44
C ARG A 88 -6.35 6.04 0.37
N GLY A 89 -6.31 5.34 1.49
CA GLY A 89 -7.48 5.03 2.31
C GLY A 89 -8.07 3.64 2.11
N ASP A 90 -7.66 2.89 1.08
CA ASP A 90 -8.03 1.47 0.98
C ASP A 90 -7.44 0.68 2.14
N LYS A 91 -8.20 -0.29 2.64
CA LYS A 91 -7.76 -1.22 3.68
C LYS A 91 -7.17 -2.47 3.07
N LEU A 92 -6.10 -2.97 3.66
CA LEU A 92 -5.53 -4.28 3.35
C LEU A 92 -6.00 -5.30 4.38
N ILE A 93 -6.66 -6.34 3.90
CA ILE A 93 -7.27 -7.38 4.72
C ILE A 93 -6.55 -8.71 4.50
N PHE A 94 -6.25 -9.41 5.58
CA PHE A 94 -5.74 -10.78 5.61
C PHE A 94 -6.69 -11.66 6.42
N GLY A 95 -7.44 -12.54 5.73
CA GLY A 95 -8.56 -13.25 6.34
C GLY A 95 -9.64 -12.26 6.81
N ASP A 96 -9.90 -12.23 8.11
CA ASP A 96 -10.83 -11.27 8.74
C ASP A 96 -10.11 -10.10 9.46
N VAL A 97 -8.79 -9.99 9.30
CA VAL A 97 -7.96 -9.01 10.03
C VAL A 97 -7.50 -7.90 9.09
N GLU A 98 -7.72 -6.65 9.51
CA GLU A 98 -7.13 -5.48 8.87
C GLU A 98 -5.65 -5.37 9.25
N ILE A 99 -4.76 -5.41 8.25
CA ILE A 99 -3.32 -5.18 8.44
C ILE A 99 -3.04 -3.67 8.53
N GLY A 100 -3.69 -2.87 7.70
CA GLY A 100 -3.48 -1.43 7.64
C GLY A 100 -4.24 -0.76 6.50
N THR A 101 -4.01 0.53 6.34
CA THR A 101 -4.66 1.39 5.35
C THR A 101 -3.62 2.02 4.43
N ILE A 102 -3.83 2.03 3.11
CA ILE A 102 -2.91 2.64 2.15
C ILE A 102 -2.69 4.12 2.50
N LEU A 103 -1.44 4.44 2.84
CA LEU A 103 -0.95 5.80 3.06
C LEU A 103 -0.56 6.44 1.72
N GLY A 104 -0.01 5.65 0.80
CA GLY A 104 0.32 6.08 -0.54
C GLY A 104 1.29 5.13 -1.23
N PHE A 105 2.05 5.68 -2.16
CA PHE A 105 2.92 4.92 -3.06
C PHE A 105 4.28 5.60 -3.15
N ASP A 106 5.32 4.80 -3.32
CA ASP A 106 6.70 5.24 -3.50
C ASP A 106 7.32 4.54 -4.73
N GLU A 107 8.17 5.27 -5.46
CA GLU A 107 8.67 4.87 -6.78
C GLU A 107 10.18 4.58 -6.78
N ALA A 108 10.79 4.37 -5.60
CA ALA A 108 12.24 4.18 -5.47
C ALA A 108 12.82 3.02 -6.29
N HIS A 109 11.99 2.06 -6.69
CA HIS A 109 12.39 0.87 -7.44
C HIS A 109 11.77 0.78 -8.85
N LEU A 110 11.13 1.83 -9.35
CA LEU A 110 10.67 1.82 -10.74
C LEU A 110 11.85 1.68 -11.73
N PRO A 111 11.68 0.96 -12.85
CA PRO A 111 10.45 0.33 -13.34
C PRO A 111 10.23 -1.11 -12.83
N ASN A 112 11.03 -1.62 -11.89
CA ASN A 112 10.93 -3.02 -11.44
C ASN A 112 9.61 -3.26 -10.70
N HIS A 113 9.39 -2.52 -9.62
CA HIS A 113 8.16 -2.58 -8.83
C HIS A 113 7.90 -1.23 -8.17
N GLN A 114 6.65 -1.03 -7.76
CA GLN A 114 6.24 0.13 -6.96
C GLN A 114 5.96 -0.31 -5.52
N ASN A 115 6.34 0.54 -4.57
CA ASN A 115 6.05 0.34 -3.16
C ASN A 115 4.64 0.84 -2.85
N ILE A 116 3.83 -0.01 -2.23
CA ILE A 116 2.53 0.34 -1.66
C ILE A 116 2.75 0.47 -0.15
N VAL A 117 2.65 1.70 0.35
CA VAL A 117 2.93 2.01 1.75
C VAL A 117 1.62 2.10 2.50
N LEU A 118 1.48 1.33 3.58
CA LEU A 118 0.31 1.29 4.43
C LEU A 118 0.62 1.79 5.83
N HIS A 119 -0.27 2.61 6.38
CA HIS A 119 -0.29 2.95 7.79
C HIS A 119 -0.90 1.79 8.59
N THR A 120 -0.31 1.46 9.73
CA THR A 120 -0.83 0.48 10.70
C THR A 120 -0.49 0.87 12.14
N ASN A 121 -1.29 0.38 13.09
CA ASN A 121 -0.95 0.46 14.52
C ASN A 121 -0.15 -0.77 15.00
N ASN A 122 0.03 -1.79 14.15
CA ASN A 122 0.76 -3.01 14.46
C ASN A 122 1.94 -3.17 13.49
N LEU A 123 3.05 -2.50 13.80
CA LEU A 123 4.25 -2.49 12.96
C LEU A 123 5.04 -3.80 13.09
N GLN A 124 4.64 -4.79 12.30
CA GLN A 124 5.21 -6.14 12.27
C GLN A 124 5.64 -6.52 10.85
N THR A 125 6.67 -7.37 10.71
CA THR A 125 7.10 -7.90 9.41
C THR A 125 6.11 -8.92 8.86
N GLY A 126 6.26 -9.32 7.60
CA GLY A 126 5.45 -10.39 7.01
C GLY A 126 5.57 -11.72 7.76
N ARG A 127 6.76 -12.03 8.27
CA ARG A 127 6.97 -13.22 9.10
C ARG A 127 6.23 -13.14 10.43
N GLU A 128 6.26 -11.99 11.08
CA GLU A 128 5.59 -11.76 12.38
C GLU A 128 4.06 -11.76 12.23
N TRP A 129 3.54 -11.29 11.09
CA TRP A 129 2.14 -11.45 10.69
C TRP A 129 1.74 -12.91 10.37
N GLY A 130 2.70 -13.84 10.34
CA GLY A 130 2.45 -15.25 10.05
C GLY A 130 2.00 -15.49 8.59
N LEU A 131 2.42 -14.63 7.66
CA LEU A 131 2.10 -14.80 6.25
C LEU A 131 2.70 -16.09 5.71
N ASN A 132 1.99 -16.71 4.77
CA ASN A 132 2.48 -17.84 3.99
C ASN A 132 2.54 -17.43 2.51
N LEU A 133 3.39 -18.11 1.74
CA LEU A 133 3.35 -17.97 0.28
C LEU A 133 1.95 -18.35 -0.22
N HIS A 134 1.48 -17.62 -1.22
CA HIS A 134 0.12 -17.71 -1.78
C HIS A 134 -1.00 -17.32 -0.82
N ALA A 135 -0.70 -16.79 0.37
CA ALA A 135 -1.73 -16.20 1.23
C ALA A 135 -2.42 -15.05 0.48
N GLN A 136 -3.75 -15.07 0.47
CA GLN A 136 -4.55 -14.05 -0.20
C GLN A 136 -4.63 -12.79 0.67
N LEU A 137 -4.37 -11.64 0.05
CA LEU A 137 -4.56 -10.31 0.62
C LEU A 137 -5.52 -9.49 -0.25
N VAL A 138 -6.47 -8.82 0.39
CA VAL A 138 -7.53 -8.09 -0.31
C VAL A 138 -7.46 -6.61 0.03
N PHE A 139 -7.41 -5.76 -1.00
CA PHE A 139 -7.56 -4.32 -0.86
C PHE A 139 -9.01 -3.93 -1.07
N HIS A 140 -9.58 -3.23 -0.09
CA HIS A 140 -10.98 -2.86 -0.05
C HIS A 140 -11.16 -1.36 0.19
N LYS A 141 -12.11 -0.73 -0.52
CA LYS A 141 -12.51 0.65 -0.23
C LYS A 141 -13.48 0.65 0.96
N PRO A 142 -13.13 1.26 2.11
CA PRO A 142 -14.08 1.35 3.23
C PRO A 142 -15.36 2.10 2.82
N GLU A 143 -16.48 1.74 3.44
CA GLU A 143 -17.80 2.36 3.24
C GLU A 143 -17.83 3.86 3.59
#